data_AF-A0A7L3YAG3-F1
#
_entry.id   AF-A0A7L3YAG3-F1
#
_cell.length_a   1.000
_cell.length_b   1.000
_cell.length_c   1.000
_cell.angle_alpha   90.00
_cell.angle_beta   90.00
_cell.angle_gamma   90.00
#
_symmetry.space_group_name_H-M   'P 1'
#
loop_
_entity.id
_entity.type
_entity.pdbx_description
1 polymer ?
#
loop_
_entity_poly.entity_id
_entity_poly.type
_entity_poly.pdbx_seq_one_letter_code
_entity_poly.pdbx_strand_id
1 'polypeptide(L)' 'PPGRPPLPLVHVLDLHPRGHVRPHVDSVKFCGCTIAGVSLLSPSVLRLVSCRAPGQWLELLLEPGSLYVLR' A
#
# COMPACT_ATOMS: atom_id res chain seq x y z
N PRO A 1 -14.70 -16.55 -3.30
CA PRO A 1 -16.01 -17.11 -2.90
C PRO A 1 -16.24 -16.94 -1.38
N PRO A 2 -17.47 -16.64 -0.95
CA PRO A 2 -17.80 -16.57 0.48
C PRO A 2 -17.43 -17.90 1.16
N GLY A 3 -16.73 -17.81 2.30
CA GLY A 3 -16.30 -18.97 3.10
C GLY A 3 -14.89 -19.50 2.83
N ARG A 4 -14.13 -18.96 1.85
CA ARG A 4 -12.72 -19.34 1.67
C ARG A 4 -11.80 -18.46 2.53
N PRO A 5 -10.84 -19.01 3.29
CA PRO A 5 -9.89 -18.20 4.02
C PRO A 5 -9.08 -17.32 3.06
N PRO A 6 -8.62 -16.12 3.50
CA PRO A 6 -7.73 -15.28 2.72
C PRO A 6 -6.50 -16.06 2.28
N LEU A 7 -5.98 -15.73 1.10
CA LEU A 7 -4.66 -16.23 0.71
C LEU A 7 -3.62 -15.76 1.74
N PRO A 8 -2.61 -16.60 2.07
CA PRO A 8 -1.55 -16.17 2.96
C PRO A 8 -0.88 -14.91 2.41
N LEU A 9 -0.50 -13.99 3.31
CA LEU A 9 0.15 -12.71 2.99
C LEU A 9 -0.72 -11.72 2.17
N VAL A 10 -2.02 -11.95 2.05
CA VAL A 10 -2.96 -10.96 1.53
C VAL A 10 -3.59 -10.20 2.69
N HIS A 11 -3.44 -8.87 2.66
CA HIS A 11 -4.15 -7.96 3.55
C HIS A 11 -5.16 -7.14 2.74
N VAL A 12 -6.36 -6.97 3.29
CA VAL A 12 -7.40 -6.13 2.69
C VAL A 12 -7.60 -4.93 3.59
N LEU A 13 -7.47 -3.74 3.01
CA LEU A 13 -7.66 -2.46 3.68
C LEU A 13 -8.81 -1.72 3.02
N ASP A 14 -9.83 -1.37 3.82
CA ASP A 14 -10.92 -0.49 3.42
C ASP A 14 -10.70 0.89 4.05
N LEU A 15 -10.70 1.94 3.22
CA LEU A 15 -10.49 3.31 3.64
C LEU A 15 -11.76 4.12 3.42
N HIS A 16 -12.28 4.71 4.50
CA HIS A 16 -13.31 5.74 4.41
C HIS A 16 -12.82 6.91 3.52
N PRO A 17 -13.70 7.68 2.85
CA PRO A 17 -13.31 8.87 2.07
C PRO A 17 -12.48 9.95 2.79
N ARG A 18 -12.42 9.89 4.13
CA ARG A 18 -11.60 10.78 4.99
C ARG A 18 -10.49 10.03 5.74
N GLY A 19 -10.40 8.72 5.53
CA GLY A 19 -9.37 7.86 6.08
C GLY A 19 -8.07 8.03 5.30
N HIS A 20 -6.95 7.86 5.98
CA HIS A 20 -5.62 7.85 5.37
C HIS A 20 -4.71 6.94 6.16
N VAL A 21 -3.66 6.46 5.50
CA VAL A 21 -2.59 5.71 6.14
C VAL A 21 -1.45 6.67 6.46
N ARG A 22 -0.99 6.68 7.71
CA ARG A 22 0.13 7.54 8.14
C ARG A 22 1.46 7.02 7.57
N PRO A 23 2.49 7.87 7.44
CA PRO A 23 3.81 7.43 7.02
C PRO A 23 4.34 6.31 7.92
N HIS A 24 4.75 5.20 7.32
CA HIS A 24 5.32 4.04 8.02
C HIS A 24 6.16 3.20 7.07
N VAL A 25 6.91 2.25 7.65
CA VAL A 25 7.61 1.19 6.93
C VAL A 25 7.04 -0.13 7.44
N ASP A 26 6.68 -1.03 6.53
CA ASP A 26 6.22 -2.37 6.88
C ASP A 26 7.28 -3.14 7.68
N SER A 27 6.83 -4.05 8.55
CA SER A 27 7.74 -4.78 9.42
C SER A 27 8.68 -5.69 8.63
N VAL A 28 9.98 -5.49 8.76
CA VAL A 28 11.01 -6.37 8.17
C VAL A 28 10.98 -7.81 8.67
N LYS A 29 10.28 -8.08 9.79
CA LYS A 29 10.11 -9.43 10.33
C LYS A 29 8.96 -10.20 9.68
N PHE A 30 7.98 -9.46 9.13
CA PHE A 30 6.71 -10.03 8.67
C PHE A 30 6.40 -9.74 7.20
N CYS A 31 7.06 -8.74 6.59
CA CYS A 31 7.02 -8.44 5.17
C CYS A 31 8.38 -8.79 4.54
N GLY A 32 8.34 -9.43 3.36
CA GLY A 32 9.53 -9.73 2.57
C GLY A 32 10.12 -8.48 1.90
N CYS A 33 10.95 -8.68 0.89
CA CYS A 33 11.57 -7.58 0.13
C CYS A 33 10.68 -6.99 -0.97
N THR A 34 9.39 -7.34 -1.01
CA THR A 34 8.46 -6.84 -2.04
C THR A 34 7.07 -6.67 -1.46
N ILE A 35 6.46 -5.52 -1.74
CA ILE A 35 5.06 -5.23 -1.44
C ILE A 35 4.37 -4.93 -2.76
N ALA A 36 3.25 -5.60 -3.01
CA ALA A 36 2.42 -5.37 -4.17
C ALA A 36 1.01 -5.01 -3.72
N GLY A 37 0.50 -3.87 -4.16
CA GLY A 37 -0.83 -3.39 -3.78
C GLY A 37 -1.69 -3.13 -5.01
N VAL A 38 -2.94 -3.62 -4.96
CA VAL A 38 -3.96 -3.35 -5.96
C VAL A 38 -4.90 -2.29 -5.41
N SER A 39 -5.04 -1.18 -6.14
CA SER A 39 -5.97 -0.11 -5.76
C SER A 39 -7.33 -0.33 -6.41
N LEU A 40 -8.40 -0.13 -5.64
CA LEU A 40 -9.78 -0.34 -6.06
C LEU A 40 -10.65 0.86 -5.68
N LEU A 41 -11.86 0.92 -6.26
CA LEU A 41 -12.93 1.87 -5.94
C LEU A 41 -12.64 3.34 -6.27
N SER A 42 -11.70 3.98 -5.58
CA SER A 42 -11.40 5.41 -5.73
C SER A 42 -9.89 5.66 -5.89
N PRO A 43 -9.49 6.73 -6.62
CA PRO A 43 -8.08 7.07 -6.79
C PRO A 43 -7.48 7.55 -5.45
N SER A 44 -6.18 7.30 -5.27
CA SER A 44 -5.42 7.78 -4.11
C SER A 44 -3.98 8.12 -4.50
N VAL A 45 -3.25 8.80 -3.62
CA VAL A 45 -1.82 9.10 -3.79
C VAL A 45 -1.03 8.35 -2.74
N LEU A 46 -0.08 7.51 -3.17
CA LEU A 46 0.93 6.93 -2.29
C LEU A 46 2.18 7.79 -2.33
N ARG A 47 2.51 8.41 -1.20
CA ARG A 47 3.74 9.19 -1.03
C ARG A 47 4.81 8.37 -0.34
N LEU A 48 5.93 8.19 -1.03
CA LEU A 48 7.14 7.55 -0.50
C LEU A 48 8.14 8.62 -0.11
N VAL A 49 8.67 8.53 1.11
CA VAL A 49 9.67 9.46 1.63
C VAL A 49 10.85 8.66 2.16
N SER A 50 12.08 9.06 1.79
CA SER A 50 13.29 8.41 2.30
C SER A 50 13.42 8.64 3.81
N CYS A 51 13.54 7.56 4.58
CA CYS A 51 13.76 7.63 6.04
C CYS A 51 15.11 8.25 6.41
N ARG A 52 16.06 8.31 5.47
CA ARG A 52 17.41 8.86 5.70
C ARG A 52 17.54 10.30 5.22
N ALA A 53 16.80 10.67 4.18
CA ALA A 53 16.85 11.99 3.57
C ALA A 53 15.42 12.47 3.28
N PRO A 54 14.74 13.12 4.24
CA PRO A 54 13.32 13.50 4.10
C PRO A 54 13.00 14.42 2.91
N GLY A 55 14.00 15.11 2.37
CA GLY A 55 13.87 15.91 1.14
C GLY A 55 13.73 15.06 -0.14
N GLN A 56 14.03 13.76 -0.08
CA GLN A 56 13.86 12.82 -1.18
C GLN A 56 12.52 12.10 -1.03
N TRP A 57 11.62 12.35 -1.98
CA TRP A 57 10.29 11.76 -2.00
C TRP A 57 9.79 11.54 -3.44
N LEU A 58 8.78 10.68 -3.55
CA LEU A 58 8.05 10.40 -4.78
C LEU A 58 6.57 10.27 -4.45
N GLU A 59 5.70 10.68 -5.37
CA GLU A 59 4.26 10.45 -5.30
C GLU A 59 3.84 9.56 -6.46
N LEU A 60 3.02 8.56 -6.16
CA LEU A 60 2.41 7.65 -7.14
C LEU A 60 0.90 7.90 -7.14
N LEU A 61 0.35 8.23 -8.30
CA LEU A 61 -1.10 8.23 -8.50
C LEU A 61 -1.56 6.77 -8.66
N LEU A 62 -2.43 6.34 -7.76
CA LEU A 62 -2.99 5.00 -7.76
C LEU A 62 -4.46 5.07 -8.16
N GLU A 63 -4.73 4.92 -9.46
CA GLU A 63 -6.09 4.85 -9.99
C GLU A 63 -6.75 3.50 -9.66
N PRO A 64 -8.08 3.40 -9.60
CA PRO A 64 -8.77 2.13 -9.46
C PRO A 64 -8.37 1.14 -10.58
N GLY A 65 -8.00 -0.08 -10.21
CA GLY A 65 -7.49 -1.11 -11.13
C GLY A 65 -5.96 -1.10 -11.31
N SER A 66 -5.24 -0.14 -10.73
CA SER A 66 -3.78 -0.09 -10.77
C SER A 66 -3.13 -1.12 -9.83
N LEU A 67 -1.93 -1.56 -10.22
CA LEU A 67 -1.03 -2.37 -9.40
C LEU A 67 0.26 -1.58 -9.18
N TYR A 68 0.62 -1.33 -7.92
CA TYR A 68 1.94 -0.82 -7.57
C TYR A 68 2.81 -1.93 -6.98
N VAL A 69 4.11 -1.84 -7.22
CA VAL A 69 5.12 -2.77 -6.69
C VAL A 69 6.25 -1.96 -6.07
N LEU A 70 6.50 -2.18 -4.78
CA LEU A 70 7.65 -1.65 -4.06
C LEU A 70 8.66 -2.78 -3.86
N ARG A 71 9.92 -2.55 -4.23
CA ARG A 71 11.02 -3.51 -4.15
C ARG A 71 12.33 -2.83 -3.79
#